data_AF-A0A9E0U284-F1
#
_entry.id   AF-A0A9E0U284-F1
#
_cell.length_a   1.000
_cell.length_b   1.000
_cell.length_c   1.000
_cell.angle_alpha   90.00
_cell.angle_beta   90.00
_cell.angle_gamma   90.00
#
_symmetry.space_group_name_H-M   'P 1'
#
loop_
_entity.id
_entity.type
_entity.pdbx_description
1 polymer ?
#
loop_
_entity_poly.entity_id
_entity_poly.type
_entity_poly.pdbx_seq_one_letter_code
_entity_poly.pdbx_strand_id
1 'polypeptide(L)' 'MLVPSKLGLAGGVIWALCMFVTTIISIHTGYAELFLQTMQGVYPGYSISWGGSIVGLIYGFFDVFIGLYLLAWFYNKLI' A
#
# COMPACT_ATOMS: atom_id res chain seq x y z
N MET A 1 -3.39 -14.58 20.19
CA MET A 1 -2.08 -13.99 19.79
C MET A 1 -2.06 -13.84 18.27
N LEU A 2 -1.77 -12.64 17.77
CA LEU A 2 -1.65 -12.37 16.34
C LEU A 2 -0.35 -12.98 15.80
N VAL A 3 -0.30 -13.32 14.51
CA VAL A 3 0.95 -13.74 13.85
C VAL A 3 1.44 -12.57 12.98
N PRO A 4 2.50 -11.84 13.38
CA PRO A 4 2.90 -10.59 12.71
C PRO A 4 3.15 -10.74 11.21
N SER A 5 3.84 -11.81 10.80
CA SER A 5 4.12 -12.06 9.38
C SER A 5 2.86 -12.33 8.56
N LYS A 6 1.86 -13.03 9.12
CA LYS A 6 0.60 -13.31 8.43
C LYS A 6 -0.25 -12.05 8.28
N LEU A 7 -0.32 -11.23 9.34
CA LEU A 7 -1.08 -9.98 9.28
C LEU A 7 -0.42 -8.97 8.33
N GLY A 8 0.90 -8.81 8.44
CA GLY A 8 1.69 -7.98 7.52
C GLY A 8 1.50 -8.42 6.07
N LEU A 9 1.63 -9.71 5.77
CA LEU A 9 1.48 -10.24 4.41
C LEU A 9 0.07 -9.97 3.84
N ALA A 10 -0.97 -10.25 4.62
CA ALA A 10 -2.35 -10.04 4.18
C ALA A 10 -2.63 -8.56 3.85
N GLY A 11 -2.26 -7.65 4.75
CA GLY A 11 -2.48 -6.21 4.51
C GLY A 11 -1.60 -5.65 3.41
N GLY A 12 -0.32 -6.05 3.35
CA GLY A 12 0.60 -5.64 2.28
C GLY A 12 0.07 -6.02 0.91
N VAL A 13 -0.40 -7.27 0.72
CA VAL A 13 -0.99 -7.71 -0.56
C VAL A 13 -2.23 -6.90 -0.92
N ILE A 14 -3.15 -6.69 0.03
CA ILE A 14 -4.37 -5.93 -0.22
C ILE A 14 -4.03 -4.49 -0.63
N TRP A 15 -3.17 -3.81 0.10
CA TRP A 15 -2.83 -2.41 -0.19
C TRP A 15 -2.04 -2.24 -1.49
N ALA A 16 -1.12 -3.17 -1.77
CA ALA A 16 -0.40 -3.22 -3.04
C ALA A 16 -1.36 -3.31 -4.24
N LEU A 17 -2.37 -4.19 -4.15
CA LEU A 17 -3.39 -4.34 -5.19
C LEU A 17 -4.30 -3.12 -5.28
N CYS A 18 -4.67 -2.50 -4.14
CA CYS A 18 -5.41 -1.24 -4.14
C CYS A 18 -4.63 -0.15 -4.90
N MET A 19 -3.37 0.09 -4.55
CA MET A 19 -2.54 1.08 -5.24
C MET A 19 -2.40 0.77 -6.72
N PHE A 20 -2.14 -0.47 -7.09
CA PHE A 20 -1.98 -0.89 -8.48
C PHE A 20 -3.26 -0.66 -9.31
N VAL A 21 -4.38 -1.23 -8.85
CA VAL A 21 -5.66 -1.20 -9.58
C VAL A 21 -6.22 0.22 -9.61
N THR A 22 -6.20 0.94 -8.49
CA THR A 22 -6.69 2.33 -8.45
C THR A 22 -5.86 3.23 -9.36
N THR A 23 -4.54 3.05 -9.43
CA THR A 23 -3.71 3.81 -10.37
C THR A 23 -4.11 3.53 -11.82
N ILE A 24 -4.29 2.25 -12.20
CA ILE A 24 -4.70 1.88 -13.56
C ILE A 24 -6.07 2.46 -13.93
N ILE A 25 -7.05 2.36 -13.03
CA ILE A 25 -8.38 2.94 -13.26
C ILE A 25 -8.26 4.46 -13.40
N SER A 26 -7.45 5.11 -12.57
CA SER A 26 -7.26 6.57 -12.59
C SER A 26 -6.64 7.06 -13.91
N ILE A 27 -5.67 6.34 -14.48
CA ILE A 27 -5.08 6.66 -15.80
C ILE A 27 -6.15 6.83 -16.89
N HIS A 28 -7.24 6.06 -16.82
CA HIS A 28 -8.28 6.07 -17.86
C HIS A 28 -9.49 6.94 -17.51
N THR A 29 -9.75 7.19 -16.23
CA THR A 29 -11.03 7.78 -15.77
C THR A 29 -10.88 8.98 -14.85
N GLY A 30 -9.67 9.26 -14.33
CA GLY A 30 -9.44 10.22 -13.25
C GLY A 30 -9.99 9.77 -11.89
N TYR A 31 -10.45 8.52 -11.76
CA TYR A 31 -10.96 8.00 -10.48
C TYR A 31 -9.91 8.11 -9.37
N ALA A 32 -10.33 8.62 -8.21
CA ALA A 32 -9.51 8.79 -7.02
C ALA A 32 -8.19 9.59 -7.24
N GLU A 33 -8.15 10.45 -8.26
CA GLU A 33 -6.92 11.16 -8.63
C GLU A 33 -6.32 11.97 -7.47
N LEU A 34 -7.15 12.69 -6.69
CA LEU A 34 -6.67 13.46 -5.54
C LEU A 34 -6.04 12.58 -4.45
N PHE A 35 -6.58 11.37 -4.24
CA PHE A 35 -5.98 10.39 -3.34
C PHE A 35 -4.61 9.95 -3.84
N LEU A 36 -4.48 9.61 -5.12
CA LEU A 36 -3.21 9.19 -5.71
C LEU A 36 -2.18 10.33 -5.75
N GLN A 37 -2.61 11.57 -5.98
CA GLN A 37 -1.73 12.76 -5.87
C GLN A 37 -1.17 12.91 -4.45
N THR A 38 -1.95 12.59 -3.42
CA THR A 38 -1.44 12.55 -2.04
C THR A 38 -0.36 11.47 -1.89
N MET A 39 -0.56 10.31 -2.52
CA MET A 39 0.42 9.21 -2.50
C MET A 39 1.73 9.55 -3.23
N GLN A 40 1.75 10.52 -4.15
CA GLN A 40 3.01 11.00 -4.74
C GLN A 40 3.92 11.68 -3.71
N GLY A 41 3.35 12.31 -2.67
CA GLY A 41 4.10 12.86 -1.55
C GLY A 41 4.59 11.81 -0.55
N VAL A 42 4.00 10.62 -0.56
CA VAL A 42 4.32 9.52 0.37
C VAL A 42 5.29 8.51 -0.25
N TYR A 43 5.15 8.22 -1.55
CA TYR A 43 5.95 7.24 -2.28
C TYR A 43 6.86 7.94 -3.30
N PRO A 44 8.15 8.15 -2.99
CA PRO A 44 9.08 8.78 -3.92
C PRO A 44 9.14 8.03 -5.27
N GLY A 45 9.01 8.78 -6.37
CA GLY A 45 9.02 8.22 -7.72
C GLY A 45 7.68 7.60 -8.17
N TYR A 46 6.66 7.58 -7.31
CA TYR A 46 5.29 7.23 -7.72
C TYR A 46 4.69 8.36 -8.57
N SER A 47 3.96 7.97 -9.62
CA SER A 47 3.19 8.88 -10.46
C SER A 47 1.91 8.17 -10.93
N ILE A 48 0.92 8.93 -11.40
CA ILE A 48 -0.30 8.34 -11.99
C ILE A 48 0.01 7.94 -13.43
N SER A 49 0.68 6.79 -13.59
CA SER A 49 1.13 6.24 -14.88
C SER A 49 1.24 4.72 -14.80
N TRP A 50 1.39 4.04 -15.95
CA TRP A 50 1.59 2.59 -15.99
C TRP A 50 2.86 2.14 -15.25
N GLY A 51 3.95 2.89 -15.35
CA GLY A 51 5.16 2.63 -14.57
C GLY A 51 4.94 2.92 -13.08
N GLY A 52 4.23 4.02 -12.80
CA GLY A 52 3.88 4.40 -11.44
C GLY A 52 2.96 3.40 -10.73
N SER A 53 2.06 2.69 -11.43
CA SER A 53 1.24 1.65 -10.80
C SER A 53 2.07 0.51 -10.22
N ILE A 54 3.17 0.12 -10.90
CA ILE A 54 4.13 -0.88 -10.40
C ILE A 54 4.91 -0.32 -9.21
N VAL A 55 5.33 0.95 -9.27
CA VAL A 55 5.98 1.61 -8.12
C VAL A 55 5.04 1.63 -6.91
N GLY A 56 3.77 1.99 -7.10
CA GLY A 56 2.74 2.01 -6.06
C GLY A 56 2.42 0.61 -5.52
N LEU A 57 2.46 -0.43 -6.36
CA LEU A 57 2.32 -1.83 -5.94
C LEU A 57 3.45 -2.22 -4.98
N ILE A 58 4.69 -1.91 -5.32
CA ILE A 58 5.87 -2.26 -4.51
C ILE A 58 5.85 -1.48 -3.20
N TYR A 59 5.72 -0.16 -3.25
CA TYR A 59 5.67 0.69 -2.06
C TYR A 59 4.48 0.33 -1.17
N GLY A 60 3.29 0.19 -1.74
CA GLY A 60 2.08 -0.19 -1.00
C GLY A 60 2.20 -1.54 -0.30
N PHE A 61 2.87 -2.52 -0.93
CA PHE A 61 3.15 -3.78 -0.26
C PHE A 61 3.99 -3.57 1.00
N PHE A 62 5.16 -2.93 0.87
CA PHE A 62 6.11 -2.81 1.96
C PHE A 62 5.61 -1.89 3.08
N ASP A 63 4.98 -0.77 2.73
CA ASP A 63 4.44 0.18 3.71
C ASP A 63 3.45 -0.52 4.67
N VAL A 64 2.41 -1.13 4.12
CA VAL A 64 1.38 -1.79 4.96
C VAL A 64 1.87 -3.11 5.54
N PHE A 65 2.74 -3.86 4.85
CA PHE A 65 3.37 -5.05 5.44
C PHE A 65 4.09 -4.70 6.73
N ILE A 66 4.96 -3.69 6.69
CA ILE A 66 5.75 -3.27 7.85
C ILE A 66 4.83 -2.71 8.93
N GLY A 67 3.89 -1.83 8.57
CA GLY A 67 2.95 -1.22 9.50
C GLY A 67 2.14 -2.26 10.28
N LEU A 68 1.54 -3.24 9.59
CA LEU A 68 0.74 -4.27 10.25
C LEU A 68 1.58 -5.35 10.95
N TYR A 69 2.78 -5.65 10.45
CA TYR A 69 3.72 -6.50 11.16
C TYR A 69 4.05 -5.88 12.52
N LEU A 70 4.43 -4.60 12.55
CA LEU A 70 4.75 -3.88 13.77
C LEU A 70 3.53 -3.80 14.69
N LEU A 71 2.34 -3.50 14.14
CA LEU A 71 1.10 -3.47 14.91
C LEU A 71 0.84 -4.80 15.64
N ALA A 72 0.91 -5.93 14.93
CA ALA A 72 0.72 -7.24 15.53
C ALA A 72 1.80 -7.57 16.57
N TRP A 73 3.05 -7.18 16.31
CA TRP A 73 4.14 -7.38 17.25
C TRP A 73 3.93 -6.59 18.55
N PHE A 74 3.60 -5.30 18.45
CA PHE A 74 3.28 -4.47 19.61
C PHE A 74 2.05 -4.99 20.36
N TYR A 75 0.98 -5.36 19.65
CA TYR A 75 -0.23 -5.93 20.25
C TYR A 75 0.10 -7.12 21.15
N ASN A 76 0.84 -8.10 20.62
CA ASN A 76 1.22 -9.30 21.36
C ASN A 76 2.18 -9.03 22.54
N LYS A 77 2.89 -7.90 22.53
CA LYS A 77 3.82 -7.53 23.59
C LYS A 77 3.12 -6.77 24.72
N LEU A 78 2.06 -6.04 24.41
CA LEU A 78 1.34 -5.19 25.36
C LEU A 78 0.09 -5.88 25.95
N ILE A 79 -0.47 -6.86 25.24
CA ILE A 79 -1.71 -7.59 25.57
C ILE A 79 -1.44 -9.08 25.45
#